data_AF-A0A1C4ZZG9-F1
#
_entry.id   AF-A0A1C4ZZG9-F1
#
_cell.length_a   1.000
_cell.length_b   1.000
_cell.length_c   1.000
_cell.angle_alpha   90.00
_cell.angle_beta   90.00
_cell.angle_gamma   90.00
#
_symmetry.space_group_name_H-M   'P 1'
#
loop_
_entity.id
_entity.type
_entity.pdbx_description
1 polymer ?
#
loop_
_entity_poly.entity_id
_entity_poly.type
_entity_poly.pdbx_seq_one_letter_code
_entity_poly.pdbx_strand_id
1 'polypeptide(L)'
;MFAELTKPDERTLRFTSMGLSLGGLLHEDDALAFQRSQIAGAVLTDAVPADLRASFERLRDQHSLGVVDYEQFTVVADAAVGLYEPALRARFVEFYHGRVIPFTDDEARPQPLTSANYDDIAKHLRRRRLRLPAGSGAPRRFAGMLTDLLAWAREHELLRGQRARQGEQVVVKMRNHLAHSRPHHIHTPVEATLELRDLAEFINQLWGVATPDGRCYPAPVRRETLAVGWNPTTGVQEFTRAENLTADEDPTTRWILYRGVPDGYEAERFDSRYVTTRVPTQYLWGPDSAADAVAWLATHQPTGDEIDPVDGLYLLRHHGNRLYLPQTPEVFAATPVEQQAGRWHLLRADVGNDAFACVRARVTPNETHNSCRCPVERLAQGTWNAVHAKLRHLQPALVPHLPADVRAPSPMAWPRAVEIPT
;
A
#
# COMPACT_ATOMS: atom_id res chain seq x y z
N MET A 1 -38.75 -2.32 -29.62
CA MET A 1 -37.79 -1.20 -29.69
C MET A 1 -37.30 -0.77 -28.31
N PHE A 2 -38.16 -0.54 -27.30
CA PHE A 2 -37.69 -0.21 -25.94
C PHE A 2 -37.05 -1.39 -25.16
N ALA A 3 -37.51 -2.63 -25.38
CA ALA A 3 -36.97 -3.80 -24.69
C ALA A 3 -35.51 -4.15 -25.06
N GLU A 4 -35.05 -3.74 -26.25
CA GLU A 4 -33.65 -3.94 -26.66
C GLU A 4 -32.69 -2.96 -25.98
N LEU A 5 -33.18 -1.77 -25.57
CA LEU A 5 -32.38 -0.76 -24.87
C LEU A 5 -32.18 -1.08 -23.38
N THR A 6 -32.87 -2.09 -22.86
CA THR A 6 -32.75 -2.57 -21.47
C THR A 6 -32.05 -3.92 -21.38
N LYS A 7 -31.74 -4.54 -22.53
CA LYS A 7 -31.10 -5.85 -22.54
C LYS A 7 -29.60 -5.69 -22.20
N PRO A 8 -29.05 -6.50 -21.28
CA PRO A 8 -27.62 -6.49 -21.03
C PRO A 8 -26.80 -6.79 -22.30
N ASP A 9 -25.68 -6.09 -22.46
CA ASP A 9 -24.67 -6.41 -23.46
C ASP A 9 -24.06 -7.78 -23.12
N GLU A 10 -24.04 -8.70 -24.10
CA GLU A 10 -23.52 -10.07 -23.91
C GLU A 10 -22.06 -10.07 -23.42
N ARG A 11 -21.25 -9.08 -23.84
CA ARG A 11 -19.86 -8.94 -23.40
C ARG A 11 -19.78 -8.75 -21.88
N THR A 12 -20.71 -7.98 -21.31
CA THR A 12 -20.76 -7.75 -19.85
C THR A 12 -21.11 -9.04 -19.10
N LEU A 13 -21.99 -9.87 -19.65
CA LEU A 13 -22.42 -11.13 -19.02
C LEU A 13 -21.29 -12.16 -18.89
N ARG A 14 -20.18 -12.00 -19.62
CA ARG A 14 -19.00 -12.86 -19.52
C ARG A 14 -18.20 -12.62 -18.23
N PHE A 15 -18.44 -11.52 -17.51
CA PHE A 15 -17.72 -11.18 -16.28
C PHE A 15 -18.52 -11.61 -15.05
N THR A 16 -18.03 -12.64 -14.36
CA THR A 16 -18.67 -13.24 -13.17
C THR A 16 -17.81 -13.02 -11.92
N SER A 17 -18.28 -13.50 -10.76
CA SER A 17 -17.50 -13.46 -9.49
C SER A 17 -16.16 -14.20 -9.57
N MET A 18 -16.00 -15.12 -10.51
CA MET A 18 -14.75 -15.85 -10.77
C MET A 18 -13.87 -15.19 -11.84
N GLY A 19 -14.24 -14.01 -12.32
CA GLY A 19 -13.57 -13.29 -13.40
C GLY A 19 -14.19 -13.55 -14.78
N LEU A 20 -13.35 -13.49 -15.82
CA LEU A 20 -13.78 -13.69 -17.21
C LEU A 20 -14.12 -15.16 -17.47
N SER A 21 -15.39 -15.42 -17.76
CA SER A 21 -15.92 -16.74 -18.09
C SER A 21 -15.94 -16.96 -19.60
N LEU A 22 -15.23 -18.00 -20.06
CA LEU A 22 -15.22 -18.41 -21.47
C LEU A 22 -16.37 -19.37 -21.81
N GLY A 23 -16.94 -20.06 -20.81
CA GLY A 23 -17.91 -21.15 -21.00
C GLY A 23 -19.30 -20.91 -20.41
N GLY A 24 -19.51 -19.82 -19.68
CA GLY A 24 -20.79 -19.49 -19.05
C GLY A 24 -21.04 -17.99 -19.01
N LEU A 25 -22.31 -17.60 -18.92
CA LEU A 25 -22.76 -16.22 -18.78
C LEU A 25 -23.39 -16.01 -17.42
N LEU A 26 -23.22 -14.82 -16.86
CA LEU A 26 -24.04 -14.34 -15.76
C LEU A 26 -25.49 -14.23 -16.24
N HIS A 27 -26.45 -14.52 -15.37
CA HIS A 27 -27.85 -14.33 -15.69
C HIS A 27 -28.12 -12.83 -15.94
N GLU A 28 -28.95 -12.50 -16.93
CA GLU A 28 -29.22 -11.11 -17.32
C GLU A 28 -29.72 -10.28 -16.12
N ASP A 29 -30.62 -10.85 -15.31
CA ASP A 29 -31.17 -10.22 -14.11
C ASP A 29 -30.13 -9.96 -13.00
N ASP A 30 -29.05 -10.74 -12.97
CA ASP A 30 -28.00 -10.63 -11.95
C ASP A 30 -26.89 -9.65 -12.35
N ALA A 31 -26.78 -9.30 -13.64
CA ALA A 31 -25.66 -8.51 -14.16
C ALA A 31 -25.54 -7.14 -13.51
N LEU A 32 -26.65 -6.42 -13.34
CA LEU A 32 -26.66 -5.12 -12.70
C LEU A 32 -26.35 -5.21 -11.20
N ALA A 33 -26.94 -6.18 -10.51
CA ALA A 33 -26.70 -6.39 -9.09
C ALA A 33 -25.22 -6.74 -8.83
N PHE A 34 -24.66 -7.62 -9.67
CA PHE A 34 -23.25 -7.97 -9.63
C PHE A 34 -22.36 -6.74 -9.85
N GLN A 35 -22.53 -5.98 -10.93
CA GLN A 35 -21.68 -4.81 -11.20
C GLN A 35 -21.80 -3.73 -10.11
N ARG A 36 -23.00 -3.51 -9.54
CA ARG A 36 -23.18 -2.60 -8.40
C ARG A 36 -22.47 -3.09 -7.14
N SER A 37 -22.49 -4.41 -6.88
CA SER A 37 -21.77 -4.97 -5.73
C SER A 37 -20.27 -4.73 -5.81
N GLN A 38 -19.69 -4.73 -7.01
CA GLN A 38 -18.25 -4.52 -7.22
C GLN A 38 -17.78 -3.11 -6.85
N ILE A 39 -18.66 -2.11 -7.00
CA ILE A 39 -18.37 -0.69 -6.68
C ILE A 39 -19.11 -0.22 -5.42
N ALA A 40 -19.75 -1.11 -4.66
CA ALA A 40 -20.54 -0.74 -3.49
C ALA A 40 -19.69 -0.06 -2.41
N GLY A 41 -18.46 -0.53 -2.22
CA GLY A 41 -17.49 0.05 -1.28
C GLY A 41 -16.75 1.29 -1.80
N ALA A 42 -16.89 1.65 -3.08
CA ALA A 42 -16.31 2.86 -3.64
C ALA A 42 -17.20 4.06 -3.26
N VAL A 43 -17.05 4.55 -2.02
CA VAL A 43 -17.88 5.64 -1.45
C VAL A 43 -16.96 6.75 -0.96
N LEU A 44 -17.30 8.00 -1.27
CA LEU A 44 -16.58 9.16 -0.76
C LEU A 44 -17.12 9.58 0.61
N THR A 45 -16.22 9.91 1.54
CA THR A 45 -16.58 10.42 2.87
C THR A 45 -17.27 11.78 2.80
N ASP A 46 -18.10 12.12 3.79
CA ASP A 46 -18.81 13.40 3.86
C ASP A 46 -17.89 14.62 4.01
N ALA A 47 -16.63 14.41 4.43
CA ALA A 47 -15.62 15.47 4.45
C ALA A 47 -15.26 15.98 3.03
N VAL A 48 -15.52 15.18 1.99
CA VAL A 48 -15.25 15.57 0.60
C VAL A 48 -16.32 16.57 0.12
N PRO A 49 -15.93 17.66 -0.57
CA PRO A 49 -16.86 18.66 -1.09
C PRO A 49 -18.00 18.06 -1.92
N ALA A 50 -19.21 18.58 -1.73
CA ALA A 50 -20.44 18.05 -2.33
C ALA A 50 -20.38 17.95 -3.86
N ASP A 51 -19.78 18.93 -4.54
CA ASP A 51 -19.66 18.93 -6.01
C ASP A 51 -18.75 17.81 -6.52
N LEU A 52 -17.68 17.51 -5.78
CA LEU A 52 -16.77 16.41 -6.11
C LEU A 52 -17.44 15.05 -5.85
N ARG A 53 -18.17 14.93 -4.73
CA ARG A 53 -19.01 13.75 -4.44
C ARG A 53 -20.05 13.52 -5.51
N ALA A 54 -20.80 14.54 -5.90
CA ALA A 54 -21.78 14.45 -6.97
C ALA A 54 -21.15 14.06 -8.31
N SER A 55 -19.93 14.53 -8.61
CA SER A 55 -19.19 14.14 -9.81
C SER A 55 -18.76 12.69 -9.81
N PHE A 56 -18.33 12.17 -8.67
CA PHE A 56 -17.97 10.77 -8.50
C PHE A 56 -19.19 9.84 -8.53
N GLU A 57 -20.30 10.21 -7.85
CA GLU A 57 -21.54 9.42 -7.89
C GLU A 57 -22.10 9.30 -9.31
N ARG A 58 -22.00 10.35 -10.14
CA ARG A 58 -22.35 10.24 -11.56
C ARG A 58 -21.53 9.17 -12.30
N LEU A 59 -20.26 8.98 -11.96
CA LEU A 59 -19.44 7.92 -12.56
C LEU A 59 -19.88 6.53 -12.10
N ARG A 60 -20.30 6.37 -10.84
CA ARG A 60 -20.85 5.11 -10.30
C ARG A 60 -22.18 4.75 -10.97
N ASP A 61 -23.05 5.73 -11.16
CA ASP A 61 -24.30 5.56 -11.89
C ASP A 61 -24.03 5.17 -13.35
N GLN A 62 -23.10 5.87 -14.02
CA GLN A 62 -22.72 5.58 -15.40
C GLN A 62 -22.04 4.21 -15.56
N HIS A 63 -21.28 3.75 -14.56
CA HIS A 63 -20.72 2.39 -14.54
C HIS A 63 -21.83 1.34 -14.59
N SER A 64 -22.94 1.58 -13.89
CA SER A 64 -24.10 0.69 -13.93
C SER A 64 -24.74 0.61 -15.33
N LEU A 65 -24.66 1.69 -16.12
CA LEU A 65 -25.11 1.70 -17.52
C LEU A 65 -24.23 0.84 -18.44
N GLY A 66 -22.99 0.54 -18.03
CA GLY A 66 -22.09 -0.40 -18.69
C GLY A 66 -22.69 -1.79 -18.92
N VAL A 67 -23.68 -2.16 -18.10
CA VAL A 67 -24.40 -3.43 -18.26
C VAL A 67 -25.15 -3.50 -19.58
N VAL A 68 -25.74 -2.39 -20.04
CA VAL A 68 -26.53 -2.32 -21.27
C VAL A 68 -25.75 -1.70 -22.44
N ASP A 69 -24.70 -0.94 -22.16
CA ASP A 69 -23.83 -0.28 -23.15
C ASP A 69 -22.38 -0.42 -22.69
N TYR A 70 -21.70 -1.48 -23.14
CA TYR A 70 -20.37 -1.87 -22.66
C TYR A 70 -19.33 -0.74 -22.77
N GLU A 71 -19.46 0.10 -23.79
CA GLU A 71 -18.59 1.24 -24.04
C GLU A 71 -18.58 2.24 -22.87
N GLN A 72 -19.64 2.27 -22.04
CA GLN A 72 -19.69 3.10 -20.83
C GLN A 72 -18.60 2.75 -19.82
N PHE A 73 -18.13 1.49 -19.76
CA PHE A 73 -16.99 1.14 -18.89
C PHE A 73 -15.71 1.90 -19.30
N THR A 74 -15.51 2.11 -20.59
CA THR A 74 -14.39 2.91 -21.12
C THR A 74 -14.55 4.37 -20.77
N VAL A 75 -15.76 4.92 -20.97
CA VAL A 75 -16.04 6.33 -20.64
C VAL A 75 -15.84 6.59 -19.15
N VAL A 76 -16.28 5.67 -18.29
CA VAL A 76 -16.11 5.76 -16.84
C VAL A 76 -14.65 5.69 -16.43
N ALA A 77 -13.88 4.74 -16.96
CA ALA A 77 -12.46 4.60 -16.65
C ALA A 77 -11.67 5.87 -17.05
N ASP A 78 -11.91 6.38 -18.26
CA ASP A 78 -11.25 7.60 -18.75
C ASP A 78 -11.66 8.84 -17.92
N ALA A 79 -12.95 8.95 -17.57
CA ALA A 79 -13.46 10.06 -16.76
C ALA A 79 -12.96 9.99 -15.31
N ALA A 80 -12.75 8.79 -14.75
CA ALA A 80 -12.17 8.59 -13.44
C ALA A 80 -10.73 9.14 -13.37
N VAL A 81 -9.89 8.86 -14.38
CA VAL A 81 -8.55 9.46 -14.52
C VAL A 81 -8.63 10.99 -14.53
N GLY A 82 -9.65 11.54 -15.19
CA GLY A 82 -9.90 12.99 -15.24
C GLY A 82 -10.23 13.64 -13.89
N LEU A 83 -10.69 12.88 -12.89
CA LEU A 83 -11.14 13.42 -11.60
C LEU A 83 -10.03 13.56 -10.55
N TYR A 84 -8.86 12.94 -10.76
CA TYR A 84 -7.69 13.08 -9.87
C TYR A 84 -7.23 14.53 -9.73
N GLU A 85 -7.11 15.25 -10.85
CA GLU A 85 -6.62 16.64 -10.84
C GLU A 85 -7.63 17.60 -10.17
N PRO A 86 -8.94 17.60 -10.49
CA PRO A 86 -9.95 18.34 -9.74
C PRO A 86 -9.95 18.05 -8.24
N ALA A 87 -9.82 16.79 -7.82
CA ALA A 87 -9.76 16.41 -6.40
C ALA A 87 -8.56 17.05 -5.68
N LEU A 88 -7.38 16.96 -6.28
CA LEU A 88 -6.17 17.61 -5.76
C LEU A 88 -6.30 19.14 -5.71
N ARG A 89 -6.90 19.76 -6.72
CA ARG A 89 -7.14 21.21 -6.75
C ARG A 89 -8.06 21.65 -5.64
N ALA A 90 -9.17 20.92 -5.42
CA ALA A 90 -10.10 21.17 -4.32
C ALA A 90 -9.37 21.06 -2.98
N ARG A 91 -8.59 19.98 -2.79
CA ARG A 91 -7.80 19.79 -1.57
C ARG A 91 -6.73 20.87 -1.38
N PHE A 92 -6.10 21.35 -2.44
CA PHE A 92 -5.11 22.43 -2.39
C PHE A 92 -5.72 23.76 -1.91
N VAL A 93 -6.87 24.13 -2.46
CA VAL A 93 -7.60 25.34 -2.04
C VAL A 93 -8.02 25.23 -0.59
N GLU A 94 -8.58 24.09 -0.19
CA GLU A 94 -8.99 23.85 1.19
C GLU A 94 -7.80 23.89 2.15
N PHE A 95 -6.67 23.27 1.77
CA PHE A 95 -5.45 23.31 2.56
C PHE A 95 -5.04 24.76 2.82
N TYR A 96 -4.95 25.61 1.81
CA TYR A 96 -4.58 27.02 2.00
C TYR A 96 -5.74 27.95 2.36
N HIS A 97 -6.91 27.42 2.75
CA HIS A 97 -8.07 28.25 3.05
C HIS A 97 -7.77 29.26 4.16
N GLY A 98 -7.98 30.55 3.86
CA GLY A 98 -7.68 31.66 4.76
C GLY A 98 -6.19 31.90 5.01
N ARG A 99 -5.29 31.19 4.31
CA ARG A 99 -3.83 31.28 4.45
C ARG A 99 -3.18 31.79 3.17
N VAL A 100 -2.01 32.41 3.33
CA VAL A 100 -1.17 32.81 2.20
C VAL A 100 -0.49 31.57 1.62
N ILE A 101 -0.59 31.39 0.31
CA ILE A 101 0.17 30.37 -0.43
C ILE A 101 1.61 30.90 -0.60
N PRO A 102 2.63 30.21 -0.09
CA PRO A 102 3.99 30.75 0.02
C PRO A 102 4.79 30.61 -1.28
N PHE A 103 4.25 31.08 -2.42
CA PHE A 103 5.00 31.03 -3.67
C PHE A 103 6.26 31.92 -3.61
N THR A 104 7.29 31.50 -4.34
CA THR A 104 8.51 32.26 -4.60
C THR A 104 8.80 32.28 -6.10
N ASP A 105 9.53 33.29 -6.58
CA ASP A 105 10.06 33.30 -7.93
C ASP A 105 11.43 32.59 -8.03
N ASP A 106 12.06 32.63 -9.21
CA ASP A 106 13.36 32.02 -9.45
C ASP A 106 14.50 32.68 -8.64
N GLU A 107 14.30 33.91 -8.15
CA GLU A 107 15.23 34.66 -7.29
C GLU A 107 14.93 34.47 -5.80
N ALA A 108 14.06 33.50 -5.46
CA ALA A 108 13.58 33.23 -4.11
C ALA A 108 12.84 34.41 -3.45
N ARG A 109 12.35 35.38 -4.23
CA ARG A 109 11.55 36.48 -3.70
C ARG A 109 10.13 35.99 -3.42
N PRO A 110 9.53 36.32 -2.26
CA PRO A 110 8.14 35.98 -1.96
C PRO A 110 7.16 36.55 -2.98
N GLN A 111 6.25 35.70 -3.46
CA GLN A 111 5.15 36.02 -4.36
C GLN A 111 3.83 35.54 -3.74
N PRO A 112 3.45 36.07 -2.56
CA PRO A 112 2.32 35.55 -1.81
C PRO A 112 1.01 35.67 -2.59
N LEU A 113 0.18 34.63 -2.52
CA LEU A 113 -1.16 34.62 -3.09
C LEU A 113 -2.16 34.13 -2.04
N THR A 114 -3.24 34.86 -1.85
CA THR A 114 -4.43 34.38 -1.13
C THR A 114 -5.56 34.24 -2.14
N SER A 115 -6.15 33.06 -2.23
CA SER A 115 -7.29 32.81 -3.12
C SER A 115 -8.18 31.73 -2.53
N ALA A 116 -9.49 31.89 -2.67
CA ALA A 116 -10.49 30.87 -2.35
C ALA A 116 -10.86 30.00 -3.57
N ASN A 117 -10.26 30.27 -4.74
CA ASN A 117 -10.55 29.58 -5.99
C ASN A 117 -9.26 29.14 -6.69
N TYR A 118 -9.24 27.91 -7.18
CA TYR A 118 -8.10 27.37 -7.92
C TYR A 118 -7.90 28.07 -9.27
N ASP A 119 -8.94 28.57 -9.93
CA ASP A 119 -8.75 29.26 -11.23
C ASP A 119 -7.91 30.53 -11.10
N ASP A 120 -8.02 31.25 -9.99
CA ASP A 120 -7.21 32.45 -9.76
C ASP A 120 -5.76 32.07 -9.41
N ILE A 121 -5.56 30.94 -8.72
CA ILE A 121 -4.24 30.33 -8.52
C ILE A 121 -3.65 29.95 -9.87
N ALA A 122 -4.39 29.24 -10.72
CA ALA A 122 -3.93 28.83 -12.05
C ALA A 122 -3.61 30.03 -12.95
N LYS A 123 -4.42 31.09 -12.94
CA LYS A 123 -4.12 32.35 -13.65
C LYS A 123 -2.83 33.00 -13.13
N HIS A 124 -2.61 32.98 -11.82
CA HIS A 124 -1.40 33.50 -11.20
C HIS A 124 -0.15 32.71 -11.63
N LEU A 125 -0.23 31.38 -11.61
CA LEU A 125 0.83 30.46 -12.03
C LEU A 125 1.13 30.53 -13.53
N ARG A 126 0.14 30.80 -14.40
CA ARG A 126 0.38 30.95 -15.84
C ARG A 126 1.19 32.19 -16.20
N ARG A 127 1.08 33.25 -15.39
CA ARG A 127 1.74 34.54 -15.64
C ARG A 127 3.19 34.58 -15.14
N ARG A 128 3.57 33.66 -14.26
CA ARG A 128 4.85 33.73 -13.52
C ARG A 128 5.44 32.34 -13.36
N ARG A 129 6.76 32.24 -13.40
CA ARG A 129 7.46 31.00 -13.05
C ARG A 129 7.61 30.97 -11.54
N LEU A 130 6.68 30.28 -10.88
CA LEU A 130 6.61 30.22 -9.43
C LEU A 130 7.06 28.87 -8.90
N ARG A 131 7.55 28.89 -7.68
CA ARG A 131 8.04 27.74 -6.93
C ARG A 131 7.31 27.68 -5.60
N LEU A 132 7.02 26.47 -5.16
CA LEU A 132 6.47 26.20 -3.84
C LEU A 132 7.58 25.63 -2.95
N PRO A 133 7.64 26.00 -1.65
CA PRO A 133 8.54 25.36 -0.71
C PRO A 133 8.29 23.85 -0.70
N ALA A 134 9.37 23.07 -0.72
CA ALA A 134 9.31 21.62 -0.62
C ALA A 134 9.81 21.19 0.76
N GLY A 135 9.19 20.15 1.35
CA GLY A 135 9.63 19.60 2.63
C GLY A 135 11.08 19.07 2.62
N SER A 136 11.62 18.78 1.43
CA SER A 136 13.00 18.32 1.20
C SER A 136 14.04 19.46 1.14
N GLY A 137 13.63 20.71 1.33
CA GLY A 137 14.49 21.88 1.33
C GLY A 137 14.21 22.83 0.15
N ALA A 138 14.94 22.66 -0.95
CA ALA A 138 14.93 23.63 -2.05
C ALA A 138 13.53 23.78 -2.68
N PRO A 139 13.03 25.01 -2.89
CA PRO A 139 11.73 25.24 -3.53
C PRO A 139 11.63 24.56 -4.89
N ARG A 140 10.50 23.92 -5.17
CA ARG A 140 10.24 23.21 -6.43
C ARG A 140 9.37 24.06 -7.33
N ARG A 141 9.69 24.09 -8.63
CA ARG A 141 8.82 24.73 -9.63
C ARG A 141 7.41 24.13 -9.54
N PHE A 142 6.40 24.98 -9.57
CA PHE A 142 5.01 24.59 -9.42
C PHE A 142 4.18 25.22 -10.53
N ALA A 143 3.74 24.43 -11.51
CA ALA A 143 2.84 24.86 -12.58
C ALA A 143 1.36 24.62 -12.23
N GLY A 144 1.07 23.97 -11.09
CA GLY A 144 -0.30 23.69 -10.65
C GLY A 144 -1.02 22.63 -11.49
N MET A 145 -0.25 21.74 -12.12
CA MET A 145 -0.76 20.60 -12.89
C MET A 145 -0.71 19.32 -12.03
N LEU A 146 -1.36 18.25 -12.50
CA LEU A 146 -1.46 16.96 -11.79
C LEU A 146 -0.14 16.50 -11.14
N THR A 147 0.98 16.48 -11.88
CA THR A 147 2.28 16.07 -11.33
C THR A 147 2.77 16.96 -10.19
N ASP A 148 2.55 18.28 -10.28
CA ASP A 148 2.98 19.22 -9.25
C ASP A 148 2.14 19.08 -7.98
N LEU A 149 0.83 18.91 -8.17
CA LEU A 149 -0.15 18.70 -7.12
C LEU A 149 0.05 17.38 -6.38
N LEU A 150 0.31 16.27 -7.09
CA LEU A 150 0.62 14.98 -6.47
C LEU A 150 1.86 15.06 -5.57
N ALA A 151 2.93 15.67 -6.10
CA ALA A 151 4.15 15.85 -5.32
C ALA A 151 3.95 16.82 -4.16
N TRP A 152 3.12 17.86 -4.30
CA TRP A 152 2.72 18.71 -3.17
C TRP A 152 1.97 17.92 -2.09
N ALA A 153 1.00 17.08 -2.48
CA ALA A 153 0.20 16.29 -1.55
C ALA A 153 1.07 15.27 -0.80
N ARG A 154 2.06 14.65 -1.47
CA ARG A 154 3.06 13.78 -0.85
C ARG A 154 3.99 14.53 0.11
N GLU A 155 4.45 15.72 -0.26
CA GLU A 155 5.31 16.56 0.60
C GLU A 155 4.59 17.01 1.88
N HIS A 156 3.26 17.09 1.86
CA HIS A 156 2.42 17.43 3.01
C HIS A 156 1.75 16.21 3.67
N GLU A 157 2.26 15.00 3.37
CA GLU A 157 1.80 13.73 3.97
C GLU A 157 0.30 13.45 3.79
N LEU A 158 -0.33 14.06 2.78
CA LEU A 158 -1.73 13.79 2.42
C LEU A 158 -1.87 12.45 1.69
N LEU A 159 -0.80 11.98 1.05
CA LEU A 159 -0.74 10.71 0.34
C LEU A 159 0.39 9.85 0.91
N ARG A 160 0.11 8.55 1.09
CA ARG A 160 1.01 7.57 1.70
C ARG A 160 1.17 6.31 0.85
N GLY A 161 2.11 5.47 1.22
CA GLY A 161 2.44 4.20 0.58
C GLY A 161 3.23 4.32 -0.71
N GLN A 162 4.17 3.39 -0.91
CA GLN A 162 5.09 3.40 -2.04
C GLN A 162 4.49 2.77 -3.31
N ARG A 163 3.57 1.80 -3.19
CA ARG A 163 2.85 1.22 -4.34
C ARG A 163 1.90 2.23 -4.95
N ALA A 164 1.14 2.92 -4.11
CA ALA A 164 0.27 4.03 -4.54
C ALA A 164 1.08 5.12 -5.26
N ARG A 165 2.27 5.47 -4.76
CA ARG A 165 3.17 6.44 -5.41
C ARG A 165 3.54 6.04 -6.84
N GLN A 166 3.62 4.76 -7.15
CA GLN A 166 3.84 4.30 -8.52
C GLN A 166 2.57 4.38 -9.36
N GLY A 167 1.43 3.99 -8.80
CA GLY A 167 0.11 4.16 -9.41
C GLY A 167 -0.13 5.61 -9.84
N GLU A 168 0.20 6.58 -8.98
CA GLU A 168 0.14 8.01 -9.28
C GLU A 168 0.95 8.39 -10.53
N GLN A 169 2.13 7.82 -10.74
CA GLN A 169 2.93 8.06 -11.95
C GLN A 169 2.28 7.46 -13.20
N VAL A 170 1.55 6.35 -13.05
CA VAL A 170 0.77 5.75 -14.13
C VAL A 170 -0.42 6.65 -14.47
N VAL A 171 -1.15 7.17 -13.47
CA VAL A 171 -2.25 8.12 -13.66
C VAL A 171 -1.79 9.37 -14.42
N VAL A 172 -0.60 9.92 -14.11
CA VAL A 172 -0.03 11.04 -14.89
C VAL A 172 0.17 10.67 -16.36
N LYS A 173 0.67 9.46 -16.64
CA LYS A 173 0.87 8.99 -18.02
C LYS A 173 -0.46 8.79 -18.72
N MET A 174 -1.44 8.17 -18.06
CA MET A 174 -2.78 7.97 -18.59
C MET A 174 -3.48 9.30 -18.87
N ARG A 175 -3.40 10.26 -17.95
CA ARG A 175 -3.95 11.61 -18.17
C ARG A 175 -3.31 12.30 -19.37
N ASN A 176 -1.99 12.22 -19.51
CA ASN A 176 -1.31 12.79 -20.67
C ASN A 176 -1.69 12.06 -21.96
N HIS A 177 -1.91 10.75 -21.87
CA HIS A 177 -2.36 9.94 -22.99
C HIS A 177 -3.76 10.33 -23.48
N LEU A 178 -4.72 10.47 -22.57
CA LEU A 178 -6.09 10.88 -22.88
C LEU A 178 -6.11 12.30 -23.48
N ALA A 179 -5.21 13.18 -23.02
CA ALA A 179 -5.06 14.51 -23.58
C ALA A 179 -4.46 14.54 -25.00
N HIS A 180 -3.82 13.46 -25.44
CA HIS A 180 -3.17 13.32 -26.75
C HIS A 180 -3.86 12.19 -27.51
N SER A 181 -5.05 12.51 -28.03
CA SER A 181 -6.02 11.66 -28.74
C SER A 181 -5.47 10.33 -29.28
N ARG A 182 -6.01 9.23 -28.78
CA ARG A 182 -5.88 7.91 -29.41
C ARG A 182 -7.14 7.53 -30.20
N PRO A 183 -7.00 6.69 -31.24
CA PRO A 183 -8.13 5.95 -31.80
C PRO A 183 -8.73 4.99 -30.76
N HIS A 184 -9.95 4.54 -31.01
CA HIS A 184 -10.80 3.67 -30.19
C HIS A 184 -10.03 2.63 -29.34
N HIS A 185 -10.20 2.69 -28.02
CA HIS A 185 -9.84 1.65 -27.05
C HIS A 185 -11.08 1.20 -26.27
N ILE A 186 -10.98 0.05 -25.60
CA ILE A 186 -12.06 -0.53 -24.82
C ILE A 186 -11.49 -0.95 -23.46
N HIS A 187 -12.17 -0.58 -22.39
CA HIS A 187 -11.94 -1.09 -21.04
C HIS A 187 -12.92 -2.22 -20.69
N THR A 188 -12.49 -3.09 -19.78
CA THR A 188 -13.36 -4.12 -19.20
C THR A 188 -14.12 -3.59 -17.98
N PRO A 189 -15.24 -4.23 -17.57
CA PRO A 189 -15.94 -3.88 -16.33
C PRO A 189 -15.03 -3.94 -15.10
N VAL A 190 -14.09 -4.89 -15.08
CA VAL A 190 -13.12 -5.08 -13.99
C VAL A 190 -12.17 -3.90 -13.91
N GLU A 191 -11.65 -3.43 -15.05
CA GLU A 191 -10.78 -2.24 -15.10
C GLU A 191 -11.53 -1.00 -14.64
N ALA A 192 -12.74 -0.75 -15.16
CA ALA A 192 -13.55 0.39 -14.75
C ALA A 192 -13.91 0.36 -13.25
N THR A 193 -14.21 -0.81 -12.70
CA THR A 193 -14.41 -1.02 -11.26
C THR A 193 -13.16 -0.65 -10.47
N LEU A 194 -11.98 -1.15 -10.89
CA LEU A 194 -10.72 -0.87 -10.19
C LEU A 194 -10.38 0.61 -10.22
N GLU A 195 -10.53 1.28 -11.37
CA GLU A 195 -10.29 2.72 -11.50
C GLU A 195 -11.22 3.54 -10.59
N LEU A 196 -12.50 3.16 -10.48
CA LEU A 196 -13.43 3.81 -9.55
C LEU A 196 -13.04 3.60 -8.09
N ARG A 197 -12.66 2.38 -7.72
CA ARG A 197 -12.24 2.07 -6.34
C ARG A 197 -10.97 2.81 -5.98
N ASP A 198 -9.94 2.75 -6.83
CA ASP A 198 -8.68 3.46 -6.62
C ASP A 198 -8.89 4.98 -6.51
N LEU A 199 -9.76 5.54 -7.36
CA LEU A 199 -10.12 6.96 -7.30
C LEU A 199 -10.83 7.30 -5.98
N ALA A 200 -11.75 6.46 -5.51
CA ALA A 200 -12.43 6.67 -4.24
C ALA A 200 -11.44 6.66 -3.07
N GLU A 201 -10.55 5.66 -3.05
CA GLU A 201 -9.48 5.55 -2.05
C GLU A 201 -8.56 6.77 -2.09
N PHE A 202 -8.15 7.21 -3.28
CA PHE A 202 -7.30 8.38 -3.47
C PHE A 202 -7.96 9.66 -2.94
N ILE A 203 -9.21 9.90 -3.32
CA ILE A 203 -9.96 11.07 -2.85
C ILE A 203 -10.11 10.99 -1.34
N ASN A 204 -10.62 9.89 -0.77
CA ASN A 204 -10.76 9.78 0.68
C ASN A 204 -9.45 10.01 1.44
N GLN A 205 -8.34 9.46 0.94
CA GLN A 205 -7.02 9.64 1.52
C GLN A 205 -6.58 11.11 1.52
N LEU A 206 -6.89 11.89 0.48
CA LEU A 206 -6.61 13.34 0.47
C LEU A 206 -7.28 14.07 1.63
N TRP A 207 -8.45 13.62 2.07
CA TRP A 207 -9.17 14.12 3.25
C TRP A 207 -8.87 13.34 4.54
N GLY A 208 -7.81 12.52 4.55
CA GLY A 208 -7.31 11.83 5.74
C GLY A 208 -8.10 10.58 6.13
N VAL A 209 -8.96 10.07 5.25
CA VAL A 209 -9.74 8.86 5.49
C VAL A 209 -9.13 7.69 4.73
N ALA A 210 -8.49 6.79 5.46
CA ALA A 210 -8.00 5.54 4.93
C ALA A 210 -9.17 4.58 4.63
N THR A 211 -9.01 3.72 3.63
CA THR A 211 -10.10 2.83 3.19
C THR A 211 -9.93 1.43 3.79
N PRO A 212 -10.89 0.91 4.57
CA PRO A 212 -10.87 -0.48 5.01
C PRO A 212 -10.71 -1.43 3.83
N ASP A 213 -9.78 -2.38 3.95
CA ASP A 213 -9.42 -3.33 2.88
C ASP A 213 -9.01 -2.67 1.55
N GLY A 214 -8.63 -1.39 1.60
CA GLY A 214 -8.20 -0.62 0.45
C GLY A 214 -6.96 -1.19 -0.22
N ARG A 215 -6.87 -1.05 -1.54
CA ARG A 215 -5.74 -1.54 -2.34
C ARG A 215 -4.60 -0.52 -2.40
N CYS A 216 -4.93 0.75 -2.58
CA CYS A 216 -4.00 1.85 -2.74
C CYS A 216 -3.71 2.54 -1.41
N TYR A 217 -4.75 2.80 -0.61
CA TYR A 217 -4.64 3.53 0.66
C TYR A 217 -5.36 2.78 1.80
N PRO A 218 -4.89 1.55 2.15
CA PRO A 218 -5.52 0.69 3.15
C PRO A 218 -5.54 1.31 4.54
N ALA A 219 -6.66 1.19 5.25
CA ALA A 219 -6.73 1.49 6.69
C ALA A 219 -5.70 0.68 7.50
N PRO A 220 -5.31 1.18 8.69
CA PRO A 220 -4.54 0.38 9.64
C PRO A 220 -5.15 -1.00 9.82
N VAL A 221 -4.30 -2.02 9.85
CA VAL A 221 -4.73 -3.42 9.97
C VAL A 221 -4.63 -3.82 11.43
N ARG A 222 -5.69 -4.44 11.95
CA ARG A 222 -5.69 -5.00 13.29
C ARG A 222 -4.88 -6.29 13.32
N ARG A 223 -3.91 -6.36 14.22
CA ARG A 223 -3.21 -7.59 14.56
C ARG A 223 -3.73 -8.14 15.89
N GLU A 224 -3.90 -9.45 15.92
CA GLU A 224 -4.40 -10.20 17.07
C GLU A 224 -3.31 -11.15 17.58
N THR A 225 -3.50 -11.68 18.79
CA THR A 225 -2.63 -12.72 19.34
C THR A 225 -3.00 -14.06 18.70
N LEU A 226 -2.07 -14.63 17.95
CA LEU A 226 -2.21 -15.88 17.22
C LEU A 226 -1.27 -16.95 17.81
N ALA A 227 -1.64 -18.21 17.61
CA ALA A 227 -0.86 -19.36 17.99
C ALA A 227 -0.53 -20.21 16.76
N VAL A 228 0.74 -20.57 16.59
CA VAL A 228 1.14 -21.63 15.66
C VAL A 228 1.82 -22.75 16.43
N GLY A 229 1.29 -23.95 16.25
CA GLY A 229 1.79 -25.19 16.81
C GLY A 229 2.48 -26.00 15.71
N TRP A 230 3.52 -26.74 16.07
CA TRP A 230 4.01 -27.82 15.21
C TRP A 230 4.51 -29.01 16.03
N ASN A 231 4.35 -30.20 15.48
CA ASN A 231 4.97 -31.39 16.03
C ASN A 231 6.42 -31.50 15.49
N PRO A 232 7.46 -31.45 16.34
CA PRO A 232 8.86 -31.51 15.89
C PRO A 232 9.24 -32.81 15.18
N THR A 233 8.47 -33.89 15.37
CA THR A 233 8.72 -35.21 14.79
C THR A 233 8.06 -35.36 13.43
N THR A 234 6.78 -34.97 13.30
CA THR A 234 6.01 -35.15 12.06
C THR A 234 6.06 -33.93 11.14
N GLY A 235 6.38 -32.75 11.69
CA GLY A 235 6.34 -31.48 10.97
C GLY A 235 4.94 -30.96 10.67
N VAL A 236 3.88 -31.63 11.17
CA VAL A 236 2.50 -31.17 11.04
C VAL A 236 2.35 -29.84 11.79
N GLN A 237 1.79 -28.84 11.11
CA GLN A 237 1.53 -27.51 11.65
C GLN A 237 0.05 -27.30 11.92
N GLU A 238 -0.23 -26.52 12.95
CA GLU A 238 -1.58 -26.14 13.35
C GLU A 238 -1.61 -24.64 13.66
N PHE A 239 -2.75 -24.00 13.35
CA PHE A 239 -2.93 -22.56 13.45
C PHE A 239 -4.25 -22.25 14.11
N THR A 240 -4.22 -21.36 15.09
CA THR A 240 -5.45 -20.91 15.75
C THR A 240 -5.28 -19.52 16.33
N ARG A 241 -6.40 -18.89 16.68
CA ARG A 241 -6.38 -17.70 17.54
C ARG A 241 -5.95 -18.11 18.93
N ALA A 242 -5.15 -17.30 19.60
CA ALA A 242 -4.65 -17.66 20.93
C ALA A 242 -5.78 -17.89 21.97
N GLU A 243 -6.94 -17.24 21.80
CA GLU A 243 -8.14 -17.44 22.63
C GLU A 243 -8.78 -18.83 22.50
N ASN A 244 -8.49 -19.54 21.40
CA ASN A 244 -9.01 -20.88 21.15
C ASN A 244 -8.02 -21.98 21.56
N LEU A 245 -6.80 -21.62 21.99
CA LEU A 245 -5.79 -22.59 22.40
C LEU A 245 -6.15 -23.18 23.77
N THR A 246 -6.18 -24.51 23.88
CA THR A 246 -6.49 -25.19 25.15
C THR A 246 -5.26 -25.92 25.71
N ALA A 247 -5.27 -26.24 27.00
CA ALA A 247 -4.12 -26.87 27.66
C ALA A 247 -3.98 -28.38 27.37
N ASP A 248 -5.02 -28.99 26.79
CA ASP A 248 -5.12 -30.41 26.46
C ASP A 248 -4.75 -30.76 25.01
N GLU A 249 -4.25 -29.78 24.25
CA GLU A 249 -3.62 -30.01 22.94
C GLU A 249 -2.48 -31.04 23.04
N ASP A 250 -2.11 -31.65 21.90
CA ASP A 250 -1.08 -32.68 21.83
C ASP A 250 0.22 -32.24 22.56
N PRO A 251 0.67 -32.96 23.61
CA PRO A 251 1.86 -32.58 24.39
C PRO A 251 3.18 -32.63 23.59
N THR A 252 3.16 -33.30 22.43
CA THR A 252 4.30 -33.34 21.50
C THR A 252 4.37 -32.12 20.59
N THR A 253 3.28 -31.36 20.46
CA THR A 253 3.23 -30.10 19.73
C THR A 253 3.95 -29.01 20.51
N ARG A 254 4.67 -28.15 19.79
CA ARG A 254 5.34 -26.97 20.32
C ARG A 254 4.68 -25.74 19.73
N TRP A 255 4.25 -24.85 20.62
CA TRP A 255 3.46 -23.68 20.31
C TRP A 255 4.27 -22.42 20.49
N ILE A 256 4.08 -21.47 19.58
CA ILE A 256 4.54 -20.09 19.75
C ILE A 256 3.35 -19.16 19.70
N LEU A 257 3.46 -18.07 20.44
CA LEU A 257 2.50 -16.98 20.43
C LEU A 257 3.14 -15.77 19.74
N TYR A 258 2.40 -15.17 18.83
CA TYR A 258 2.83 -13.97 18.12
C TYR A 258 1.65 -13.06 17.83
N ARG A 259 1.92 -11.77 17.64
CA ARG A 259 0.93 -10.81 17.16
C ARG A 259 1.02 -10.72 15.64
N GLY A 260 -0.10 -10.96 14.95
CA GLY A 260 -0.18 -10.97 13.48
C GLY A 260 -1.61 -10.75 12.97
N VAL A 261 -1.77 -10.65 11.65
CA VAL A 261 -3.10 -10.52 11.03
C VAL A 261 -3.72 -11.92 10.92
N PRO A 262 -5.00 -12.12 11.30
CA PRO A 262 -5.70 -13.40 11.17
C PRO A 262 -6.01 -13.72 9.69
N ASP A 263 -4.97 -14.06 8.95
CA ASP A 263 -4.95 -14.57 7.58
C ASP A 263 -4.29 -15.95 7.64
N GLY A 264 -5.00 -16.99 7.20
CA GLY A 264 -4.59 -18.38 7.37
C GLY A 264 -3.28 -18.77 6.67
N TYR A 265 -2.82 -18.02 5.66
CA TYR A 265 -1.64 -18.38 4.86
C TYR A 265 -0.35 -17.71 5.35
N GLU A 266 -0.44 -16.63 6.12
CA GLU A 266 0.74 -15.91 6.61
C GLU A 266 1.41 -16.57 7.81
N ALA A 267 0.62 -17.29 8.61
CA ALA A 267 1.07 -17.92 9.85
C ALA A 267 2.16 -18.97 9.63
N GLU A 268 2.09 -19.73 8.53
CA GLU A 268 3.11 -20.73 8.14
C GLU A 268 4.50 -20.13 7.95
N ARG A 269 4.57 -18.84 7.63
CA ARG A 269 5.82 -18.17 7.27
C ARG A 269 6.47 -17.48 8.46
N PHE A 270 5.91 -17.57 9.66
CA PHE A 270 6.38 -16.81 10.81
C PHE A 270 7.89 -16.98 11.09
N ASP A 271 8.58 -15.84 11.20
CA ASP A 271 9.94 -15.75 11.68
C ASP A 271 10.05 -14.59 12.67
N SER A 272 10.60 -14.85 13.86
CA SER A 272 10.74 -13.84 14.92
C SER A 272 11.72 -12.72 14.57
N ARG A 273 12.69 -12.95 13.68
CA ARG A 273 13.78 -12.02 13.38
C ARG A 273 13.70 -11.41 11.97
N TYR A 274 12.82 -11.92 11.13
CA TYR A 274 12.70 -11.51 9.73
C TYR A 274 11.24 -11.29 9.36
N VAL A 275 10.99 -10.29 8.50
CA VAL A 275 9.66 -9.99 7.99
C VAL A 275 9.39 -10.90 6.78
N THR A 276 8.57 -11.91 7.01
CA THR A 276 8.18 -12.95 6.03
C THR A 276 6.71 -12.89 5.63
N THR A 277 5.94 -12.08 6.34
CA THR A 277 4.50 -11.82 6.16
C THR A 277 4.27 -10.47 5.49
N ARG A 278 3.05 -10.18 5.01
CA ARG A 278 2.72 -8.88 4.39
C ARG A 278 2.89 -7.73 5.38
N VAL A 279 2.46 -7.95 6.62
CA VAL A 279 2.58 -7.00 7.73
C VAL A 279 3.55 -7.56 8.76
N PRO A 280 4.48 -6.76 9.34
CA PRO A 280 5.38 -7.25 10.38
C PRO A 280 4.64 -7.92 11.54
N THR A 281 5.11 -9.09 11.94
CA THR A 281 4.62 -9.80 13.12
C THR A 281 5.47 -9.47 14.35
N GLN A 282 4.92 -9.67 15.54
CA GLN A 282 5.67 -9.53 16.79
C GLN A 282 5.69 -10.87 17.53
N TYR A 283 6.88 -11.40 17.76
CA TYR A 283 7.06 -12.55 18.64
C TYR A 283 6.66 -12.20 20.09
N LEU A 284 5.89 -13.07 20.75
CA LEU A 284 5.47 -12.88 22.14
C LEU A 284 6.04 -13.95 23.07
N TRP A 285 5.96 -15.23 22.69
CA TRP A 285 6.35 -16.35 23.56
C TRP A 285 6.59 -17.68 22.80
N GLY A 286 7.33 -18.60 23.40
CA GLY A 286 7.56 -19.98 22.94
C GLY A 286 8.97 -20.26 22.39
N PRO A 287 9.18 -21.38 21.67
CA PRO A 287 8.28 -22.51 21.55
C PRO A 287 8.20 -23.33 22.85
N ASP A 288 7.00 -23.64 23.33
CA ASP A 288 6.80 -24.60 24.43
C ASP A 288 5.45 -25.33 24.35
N SER A 289 5.03 -26.04 25.41
CA SER A 289 3.76 -26.76 25.46
C SER A 289 2.54 -25.84 25.40
N ALA A 290 1.38 -26.38 25.00
CA ALA A 290 0.12 -25.63 25.02
C ALA A 290 -0.29 -25.21 26.43
N ALA A 291 -0.06 -26.05 27.43
CA ALA A 291 -0.33 -25.73 28.83
C ALA A 291 0.46 -24.49 29.30
N ASP A 292 1.74 -24.40 28.92
CA ASP A 292 2.58 -23.24 29.25
C ASP A 292 2.16 -21.99 28.46
N ALA A 293 1.74 -22.15 27.21
CA ALA A 293 1.21 -21.07 26.38
C ALA A 293 -0.06 -20.46 27.00
N VAL A 294 -1.00 -21.31 27.42
CA VAL A 294 -2.25 -20.91 28.09
C VAL A 294 -1.96 -20.24 29.43
N ALA A 295 -1.02 -20.77 30.22
CA ALA A 295 -0.59 -20.13 31.47
C ALA A 295 0.04 -18.75 31.22
N TRP A 296 0.83 -18.62 30.16
CA TRP A 296 1.42 -17.34 29.76
C TRP A 296 0.35 -16.33 29.34
N LEU A 297 -0.63 -16.74 28.53
CA LEU A 297 -1.77 -15.91 28.10
C LEU A 297 -2.60 -15.39 29.28
N ALA A 298 -2.88 -16.26 30.25
CA ALA A 298 -3.62 -15.89 31.47
C ALA A 298 -2.87 -14.81 32.29
N THR A 299 -1.54 -14.88 32.31
CA THR A 299 -0.68 -13.97 33.08
C THR A 299 -0.45 -12.63 32.36
N HIS A 300 -0.18 -12.66 31.05
CA HIS A 300 0.25 -11.48 30.30
C HIS A 300 -0.88 -10.75 29.58
N GLN A 301 -1.99 -11.44 29.28
CA GLN A 301 -3.17 -10.91 28.61
C GLN A 301 -2.82 -9.98 27.43
N PRO A 302 -2.01 -10.46 26.46
CA PRO A 302 -1.55 -9.62 25.37
C PRO A 302 -2.73 -9.06 24.58
N THR A 303 -2.78 -7.74 24.42
CA THR A 303 -3.78 -7.09 23.59
C THR A 303 -3.36 -7.12 22.11
N GLY A 304 -4.35 -7.05 21.22
CA GLY A 304 -4.12 -6.71 19.82
C GLY A 304 -3.68 -5.25 19.66
N ASP A 305 -3.18 -4.92 18.48
CA ASP A 305 -2.83 -3.54 18.10
C ASP A 305 -3.22 -3.25 16.65
N GLU A 306 -3.08 -1.99 16.25
CA GLU A 306 -3.25 -1.56 14.87
C GLU A 306 -1.90 -1.09 14.32
N ILE A 307 -1.62 -1.46 13.08
CA ILE A 307 -0.42 -1.05 12.37
C ILE A 307 -0.80 -0.52 10.99
N ASP A 308 -0.16 0.58 10.59
CA ASP A 308 -0.25 1.06 9.23
C ASP A 308 0.55 0.10 8.31
N PRO A 309 -0.10 -0.54 7.32
CA PRO A 309 0.56 -1.51 6.45
C PRO A 309 1.39 -0.84 5.34
N VAL A 310 1.46 0.50 5.26
CA VAL A 310 2.22 1.19 4.22
C VAL A 310 3.39 1.98 4.78
N ASP A 311 4.36 2.32 3.91
CA ASP A 311 5.54 3.11 4.27
C ASP A 311 6.39 2.54 5.45
N GLY A 312 6.33 1.22 5.64
CA GLY A 312 7.15 0.49 6.61
C GLY A 312 8.65 0.61 6.32
N LEU A 313 9.45 0.65 7.38
CA LEU A 313 10.91 0.64 7.29
C LEU A 313 11.44 -0.79 7.35
N TYR A 314 12.27 -1.14 6.37
CA TYR A 314 12.85 -2.47 6.24
C TYR A 314 14.36 -2.41 6.08
N LEU A 315 15.05 -3.32 6.77
CA LEU A 315 16.50 -3.40 6.79
C LEU A 315 16.97 -4.73 6.23
N LEU A 316 17.87 -4.67 5.25
CA LEU A 316 18.42 -5.84 4.59
C LEU A 316 19.94 -5.85 4.69
N ARG A 317 20.48 -7.03 4.96
CA ARG A 317 21.91 -7.28 5.01
C ARG A 317 22.36 -8.02 3.76
N HIS A 318 23.38 -7.49 3.10
CA HIS A 318 24.12 -8.16 2.04
C HIS A 318 25.55 -8.43 2.51
N HIS A 319 25.91 -9.70 2.68
CA HIS A 319 27.21 -10.09 3.24
C HIS A 319 27.76 -11.32 2.51
N GLY A 320 28.98 -11.21 1.97
CA GLY A 320 29.51 -12.21 1.04
C GLY A 320 28.65 -12.30 -0.22
N ASN A 321 28.26 -13.51 -0.59
CA ASN A 321 27.32 -13.80 -1.68
C ASN A 321 25.88 -13.99 -1.18
N ARG A 322 25.53 -13.53 0.03
CA ARG A 322 24.21 -13.77 0.63
C ARG A 322 23.45 -12.48 0.86
N LEU A 323 22.19 -12.47 0.43
CA LEU A 323 21.21 -11.45 0.77
C LEU A 323 20.23 -12.02 1.78
N TYR A 324 20.17 -11.40 2.96
CA TYR A 324 19.28 -11.80 4.04
C TYR A 324 17.88 -11.20 3.86
N LEU A 325 16.87 -11.87 4.40
CA LEU A 325 15.50 -11.38 4.42
C LEU A 325 15.39 -10.03 5.15
N PRO A 326 14.30 -9.26 4.91
CA PRO A 326 14.08 -7.99 5.60
C PRO A 326 13.92 -8.16 7.11
N GLN A 327 14.41 -7.18 7.87
CA GLN A 327 14.24 -7.07 9.31
C GLN A 327 13.50 -5.78 9.66
N THR A 328 12.82 -5.76 10.81
CA THR A 328 12.26 -4.53 11.37
C THR A 328 13.36 -3.66 11.98
N PRO A 329 13.11 -2.36 12.18
CA PRO A 329 14.02 -1.44 12.86
C PRO A 329 14.55 -1.96 14.21
N GLU A 330 13.69 -2.56 15.03
CA GLU A 330 14.00 -3.01 16.38
C GLU A 330 15.02 -4.16 16.37
N VAL A 331 14.83 -5.13 15.46
CA VAL A 331 15.71 -6.29 15.30
C VAL A 331 17.06 -5.87 14.72
N PHE A 332 17.06 -4.99 13.72
CA PHE A 332 18.30 -4.44 13.17
C PHE A 332 19.13 -3.69 14.23
N ALA A 333 18.47 -2.84 15.03
CA ALA A 333 19.14 -2.04 16.04
C ALA A 333 19.73 -2.90 17.17
N ALA A 334 19.11 -4.06 17.44
CA ALA A 334 19.58 -5.03 18.42
C ALA A 334 20.50 -6.13 17.84
N THR A 335 20.94 -5.99 16.58
CA THR A 335 21.78 -6.98 15.92
C THR A 335 23.14 -7.12 16.63
N PRO A 336 23.54 -8.33 17.06
CA PRO A 336 24.83 -8.58 17.72
C PRO A 336 26.01 -8.21 16.83
N VAL A 337 27.14 -7.81 17.43
CA VAL A 337 28.32 -7.29 16.72
C VAL A 337 28.83 -8.25 15.64
N GLU A 338 28.82 -9.55 15.94
CA GLU A 338 29.22 -10.63 15.03
C GLU A 338 28.32 -10.75 13.77
N GLN A 339 27.10 -10.20 13.83
CA GLN A 339 26.14 -10.16 12.73
C GLN A 339 26.05 -8.78 12.05
N GLN A 340 26.81 -7.78 12.48
CA GLN A 340 26.77 -6.43 11.89
C GLN A 340 27.58 -6.31 10.60
N ALA A 341 28.50 -7.23 10.32
CA ALA A 341 29.38 -7.18 9.15
C ALA A 341 28.62 -7.24 7.81
N GLY A 342 29.09 -6.53 6.79
CA GLY A 342 28.48 -6.48 5.46
C GLY A 342 27.85 -5.13 5.12
N ARG A 343 27.16 -5.09 3.99
CA ARG A 343 26.46 -3.90 3.50
C ARG A 343 24.99 -3.96 3.91
N TRP A 344 24.55 -2.94 4.62
CA TRP A 344 23.16 -2.77 5.03
C TRP A 344 22.42 -1.81 4.11
N HIS A 345 21.13 -2.07 3.93
CA HIS A 345 20.20 -1.28 3.14
C HIS A 345 19.00 -0.91 4.01
N LEU A 346 18.71 0.39 4.13
CA LEU A 346 17.49 0.90 4.78
C LEU A 346 16.55 1.44 3.72
N LEU A 347 15.35 0.88 3.69
CA LEU A 347 14.34 1.11 2.66
C LEU A 347 13.01 1.42 3.32
N ARG A 348 12.19 2.22 2.64
CA ARG A 348 10.78 2.41 2.91
C ARG A 348 9.98 1.70 1.82
N ALA A 349 9.08 0.83 2.20
CA ALA A 349 8.22 0.05 1.29
C ALA A 349 6.89 -0.27 1.97
N ASP A 350 5.90 -0.74 1.22
CA ASP A 350 4.63 -1.19 1.80
C ASP A 350 4.68 -2.65 2.27
N VAL A 351 5.58 -3.45 1.71
CA VAL A 351 5.79 -4.83 2.15
C VAL A 351 7.27 -5.18 2.13
N GLY A 352 7.70 -6.02 3.07
CA GLY A 352 9.10 -6.46 3.18
C GLY A 352 9.61 -7.13 1.90
N ASN A 353 8.75 -7.90 1.21
CA ASN A 353 9.12 -8.58 -0.03
C ASN A 353 9.48 -7.61 -1.16
N ASP A 354 8.84 -6.44 -1.24
CA ASP A 354 9.17 -5.42 -2.25
C ASP A 354 10.57 -4.84 -1.97
N ALA A 355 10.90 -4.61 -0.69
CA ALA A 355 12.23 -4.19 -0.26
C ALA A 355 13.28 -5.27 -0.58
N PHE A 356 12.97 -6.54 -0.36
CA PHE A 356 13.85 -7.67 -0.71
C PHE A 356 14.10 -7.76 -2.21
N ALA A 357 13.03 -7.76 -3.02
CA ALA A 357 13.13 -7.78 -4.47
C ALA A 357 13.94 -6.61 -5.01
N CYS A 358 13.75 -5.39 -4.46
CA CYS A 358 14.51 -4.20 -4.82
C CYS A 358 16.03 -4.35 -4.57
N VAL A 359 16.43 -4.90 -3.42
CA VAL A 359 17.86 -5.10 -3.13
C VAL A 359 18.42 -6.24 -3.96
N ARG A 360 17.72 -7.37 -4.04
CA ARG A 360 18.12 -8.54 -4.84
C ARG A 360 18.43 -8.12 -6.28
N ALA A 361 17.51 -7.39 -6.90
CA ALA A 361 17.64 -6.87 -8.26
C ALA A 361 18.91 -6.04 -8.51
N ARG A 362 19.45 -5.40 -7.46
CA ARG A 362 20.63 -4.53 -7.56
C ARG A 362 21.94 -5.23 -7.24
N VAL A 363 21.88 -6.31 -6.48
CA VAL A 363 23.08 -7.06 -6.09
C VAL A 363 23.36 -8.22 -7.04
N THR A 364 22.37 -8.66 -7.82
CA THR A 364 22.54 -9.65 -8.88
C THR A 364 23.19 -9.02 -10.13
N PRO A 365 24.36 -9.52 -10.59
CA PRO A 365 24.98 -9.11 -11.85
C PRO A 365 24.07 -9.45 -13.06
N ASN A 366 24.10 -8.62 -14.11
CA ASN A 366 23.35 -8.79 -15.37
C ASN A 366 21.84 -8.55 -15.35
N GLU A 367 21.23 -8.33 -14.19
CA GLU A 367 19.91 -7.70 -14.19
C GLU A 367 20.12 -6.20 -14.45
N THR A 368 19.76 -5.72 -15.64
CA THR A 368 19.80 -4.29 -16.01
C THR A 368 18.76 -3.51 -15.21
N HIS A 369 18.98 -3.36 -13.89
CA HIS A 369 18.08 -2.74 -12.93
C HIS A 369 18.60 -1.37 -12.43
N ASN A 370 19.35 -0.67 -13.28
CA ASN A 370 19.75 0.73 -13.03
C ASN A 370 18.54 1.68 -12.85
N SER A 371 17.34 1.25 -13.26
CA SER A 371 16.07 1.95 -13.03
C SER A 371 14.97 1.02 -12.51
N CYS A 372 15.22 0.30 -11.40
CA CYS A 372 14.16 -0.46 -10.72
C CYS A 372 12.95 0.47 -10.49
N ARG A 373 11.89 0.31 -11.29
CA ARG A 373 10.57 0.90 -11.05
C ARG A 373 9.88 0.12 -9.94
N CYS A 374 10.59 -0.20 -8.86
CA CYS A 374 10.02 -0.87 -7.70
C CYS A 374 9.44 0.17 -6.74
N PRO A 375 8.33 -0.15 -6.05
CA PRO A 375 7.65 0.75 -5.12
C PRO A 375 8.42 0.82 -3.81
N VAL A 376 9.68 1.27 -3.87
CA VAL A 376 10.59 1.27 -2.74
C VAL A 376 11.44 2.54 -2.76
N GLU A 377 11.43 3.26 -1.65
CA GLU A 377 12.30 4.39 -1.42
C GLU A 377 13.54 3.94 -0.65
N ARG A 378 14.73 4.27 -1.16
CA ARG A 378 16.00 3.97 -0.48
C ARG A 378 16.43 5.17 0.36
N LEU A 379 16.53 4.95 1.66
CA LEU A 379 16.83 6.01 2.63
C LEU A 379 18.31 6.06 3.00
N ALA A 380 18.97 4.89 3.09
CA ALA A 380 20.41 4.79 3.31
C ALA A 380 20.97 3.43 2.86
N GLN A 381 22.28 3.38 2.65
CA GLN A 381 23.04 2.15 2.44
C GLN A 381 24.46 2.32 2.98
N GLY A 382 25.09 1.26 3.49
CA GLY A 382 26.47 1.34 3.98
C GLY A 382 26.77 0.32 5.08
N THR A 383 27.66 0.70 6.00
CA THR A 383 27.94 -0.09 7.22
C THR A 383 26.74 -0.04 8.17
N TRP A 384 26.70 -0.97 9.13
CA TRP A 384 25.67 -0.98 10.18
C TRP A 384 25.59 0.38 10.89
N ASN A 385 26.72 0.96 11.31
CA ASN A 385 26.77 2.27 11.98
C ASN A 385 26.15 3.41 11.15
N ALA A 386 26.46 3.48 9.85
CA ALA A 386 25.94 4.54 8.98
C ALA A 386 24.41 4.42 8.80
N VAL A 387 23.91 3.20 8.63
CA VAL A 387 22.48 2.93 8.52
C VAL A 387 21.75 3.16 9.84
N HIS A 388 22.35 2.73 10.96
CA HIS A 388 21.79 2.91 12.30
C HIS A 388 21.70 4.41 12.68
N ALA A 389 22.70 5.22 12.33
CA ALA A 389 22.62 6.67 12.52
C ALA A 389 21.44 7.29 11.74
N LYS A 390 21.23 6.90 10.47
CA LYS A 390 20.08 7.35 9.70
C LYS A 390 18.76 6.87 10.30
N LEU A 391 18.69 5.62 10.74
CA LEU A 391 17.51 5.06 11.39
C LEU A 391 17.14 5.81 12.67
N ARG A 392 18.11 6.08 13.54
CA ARG A 392 17.91 6.86 14.78
C ARG A 392 17.42 8.29 14.51
N HIS A 393 17.82 8.89 13.39
CA HIS A 393 17.29 10.19 12.98
C HIS A 393 15.83 10.11 12.53
N LEU A 394 15.43 9.03 11.84
CA LEU A 394 14.06 8.81 11.38
C LEU A 394 13.12 8.35 12.51
N GLN A 395 13.63 7.56 13.45
CA GLN A 395 12.90 7.01 14.60
C GLN A 395 13.71 7.22 15.90
N PRO A 396 13.71 8.43 16.47
CA PRO A 396 14.47 8.72 17.70
C PRO A 396 14.01 7.91 18.92
N ALA A 397 12.73 7.52 18.94
CA ALA A 397 12.12 6.73 20.01
C ALA A 397 12.26 5.22 19.82
N LEU A 398 13.00 4.75 18.80
CA LEU A 398 13.19 3.32 18.55
C LEU A 398 13.82 2.62 19.75
N VAL A 399 13.19 1.54 20.20
CA VAL A 399 13.69 0.65 21.26
C VAL A 399 14.24 -0.62 20.61
N PRO A 400 15.56 -0.88 20.67
CA PRO A 400 16.13 -2.12 20.15
C PRO A 400 15.55 -3.35 20.86
N HIS A 401 15.16 -4.36 20.10
CA HIS A 401 14.68 -5.62 20.65
C HIS A 401 15.07 -6.77 19.72
N LEU A 402 15.85 -7.72 20.24
CA LEU A 402 16.20 -8.96 19.54
C LEU A 402 15.44 -10.12 20.19
N PRO A 403 14.38 -10.65 19.54
CA PRO A 403 13.67 -11.78 20.07
C PRO A 403 14.50 -13.07 20.02
N ALA A 404 14.04 -14.08 20.76
CA ALA A 404 14.55 -15.45 20.67
C ALA A 404 14.53 -15.91 19.21
N ASP A 405 15.50 -16.76 18.82
CA ASP A 405 15.62 -17.19 17.44
C ASP A 405 14.63 -18.31 17.10
N VAL A 406 13.41 -17.93 16.76
CA VAL A 406 12.28 -18.85 16.56
C VAL A 406 11.66 -18.64 15.18
N ARG A 407 11.32 -19.73 14.51
CA ARG A 407 10.58 -19.74 13.22
C ARG A 407 9.64 -20.93 13.17
N ALA A 408 8.49 -20.74 12.52
CA ALA A 408 7.58 -21.85 12.24
C ALA A 408 8.22 -22.78 11.19
N PRO A 409 8.24 -24.11 11.39
CA PRO A 409 8.81 -25.04 10.43
C PRO A 409 7.83 -25.28 9.28
N SER A 410 7.94 -24.51 8.20
CA SER A 410 7.12 -24.68 7.00
C SER A 410 7.96 -25.09 5.78
N PRO A 411 7.49 -26.01 4.92
CA PRO A 411 8.12 -26.26 3.62
C PRO A 411 8.03 -25.04 2.69
N MET A 412 7.10 -24.11 2.96
CA MET A 412 6.98 -22.82 2.27
C MET A 412 7.81 -21.71 2.93
N ALA A 413 8.54 -22.00 4.02
CA ALA A 413 9.40 -21.01 4.66
C ALA A 413 10.58 -20.69 3.73
N TRP A 414 10.76 -19.40 3.47
CA TRP A 414 11.89 -18.93 2.67
C TRP A 414 13.18 -19.09 3.48
N PRO A 415 14.31 -19.46 2.84
CA PRO A 415 15.58 -19.40 3.53
C PRO A 415 15.84 -17.96 3.98
N ARG A 416 16.36 -17.79 5.20
CA ARG A 416 16.67 -16.47 5.78
C ARG A 416 17.71 -15.68 4.99
N ALA A 417 18.45 -16.36 4.12
CA ALA A 417 19.31 -15.74 3.15
C ALA A 417 19.23 -16.49 1.82
N VAL A 418 19.29 -15.73 0.73
CA VAL A 418 19.38 -16.25 -0.63
C VAL A 418 20.79 -16.00 -1.15
N GLU A 419 21.36 -16.98 -1.83
CA GLU A 419 22.64 -16.83 -2.50
C GLU A 419 22.46 -16.01 -3.77
N ILE A 420 23.29 -15.00 -3.93
CA ILE A 420 23.34 -14.10 -5.07
C ILE A 420 24.44 -14.63 -5.99
N PRO A 421 24.11 -14.96 -7.26
CA PRO A 421 25.10 -15.34 -8.25
C PRO A 421 26.16 -14.24 -8.36
N THR A 422 27.44 -14.63 -8.31
CA THR A 422 28.59 -13.73 -8.47
C THR A 422 28.94 -13.51 -9.92
#